data_AF-A0A3A0DYJ4-F1
#
_entry.id   AF-A0A3A0DYJ4-F1
#
_cell.length_a   1.000
_cell.length_b   1.000
_cell.length_c   1.000
_cell.angle_alpha   90.00
_cell.angle_beta   90.00
_cell.angle_gamma   90.00
#
_symmetry.space_group_name_H-M   'P 1'
#
loop_
_entity.id
_entity.type
_entity.pdbx_description
1 polymer ?
#
loop_
_entity_poly.entity_id
_entity_poly.type
_entity_poly.pdbx_seq_one_letter_code
_entity_poly.pdbx_strand_id
1 'polypeptide(L)'
;MASITESVGRMGGKNRPDDVLTVKQLLNGVGPAKGGPAPPLALTVQCDQKTIDAIQRFQLHHFGWSIADGRVDPDGPTLAKLNELSGSPGTQPIPPTPTPTDETHPGCDVSQSDLINKAVKDAKDYLDTAIRKLRGIAGIVVPNSVVVDTKTKVRNIFKIDLIAEMSGDAITNAFNFSTLLQNFSILRASFNRKFPLRCDPNATNAAQVSNNFQDETVTFGPRFFPGNADGAISNKDTRAVTLVHERAHTALRISGHPGTGDVPVCVFPHLGFPGLTADDALKNAWCYEWLTASLQNDYSPEKYMNVNTCTAGGDTG
;
A
#
# COMPACT_ATOMS: atom_id res chain seq x y z
N MET A 1 6.81 5.58 -13.37
CA MET A 1 7.90 6.41 -12.83
C MET A 1 7.59 6.72 -11.38
N ALA A 2 8.56 6.60 -10.48
CA ALA A 2 8.41 7.10 -9.12
C ALA A 2 8.37 8.64 -9.13
N SER A 3 7.53 9.23 -8.30
CA SER A 3 7.44 10.68 -8.11
C SER A 3 7.70 11.03 -6.65
N ILE A 4 8.09 12.28 -6.40
CA ILE A 4 8.17 12.88 -5.07
C ILE A 4 7.27 14.12 -5.04
N THR A 5 6.65 14.39 -3.90
CA THR A 5 5.71 15.52 -3.75
C THR A 5 6.41 16.83 -3.42
N GLU A 6 7.57 16.75 -2.76
CA GLU A 6 8.39 17.88 -2.39
C GLU A 6 9.87 17.53 -2.53
N SER A 7 10.73 18.54 -2.43
CA SER A 7 12.17 18.38 -2.57
C SER A 7 12.83 17.59 -1.43
N VAL A 8 13.84 16.80 -1.78
CA VAL A 8 14.63 15.96 -0.86
C VAL A 8 16.11 16.32 -0.99
N GLY A 9 16.83 16.42 0.13
CA GLY A 9 18.26 16.67 0.14
C GLY A 9 18.63 18.05 0.70
N ARG A 10 19.74 18.60 0.18
CA ARG A 10 20.37 19.82 0.69
C ARG A 10 19.54 21.09 0.42
N MET A 11 20.04 22.23 0.88
CA MET A 11 19.53 23.58 0.57
C MET A 11 18.06 23.79 0.96
N GLY A 12 17.67 23.29 2.14
CA GLY A 12 16.31 23.46 2.64
C GLY A 12 15.28 22.59 1.92
N GLY A 13 15.70 21.43 1.37
CA GLY A 13 14.76 20.40 0.93
C GLY A 13 13.71 20.11 1.99
N LYS A 14 12.44 19.98 1.60
CA LYS A 14 11.34 19.74 2.54
C LYS A 14 11.47 18.40 3.27
N ASN A 15 12.16 17.44 2.63
CA ASN A 15 12.49 16.14 3.21
C ASN A 15 11.27 15.44 3.81
N ARG A 16 10.15 15.42 3.08
CA ARG A 16 8.97 14.66 3.50
C ARG A 16 9.35 13.18 3.63
N PRO A 17 8.95 12.49 4.72
CA PRO A 17 9.33 11.11 4.99
C PRO A 17 9.20 10.15 3.80
N ASP A 18 8.10 10.23 3.06
CA ASP A 18 7.83 9.34 1.92
C ASP A 18 8.68 9.67 0.70
N ASP A 19 8.95 10.96 0.45
CA ASP A 19 9.83 11.41 -0.63
C ASP A 19 11.28 10.98 -0.35
N VAL A 20 11.73 11.08 0.92
CA VAL A 20 13.07 10.61 1.34
C VAL A 20 13.23 9.12 1.11
N LEU A 21 12.24 8.32 1.51
CA LEU A 21 12.27 6.87 1.29
C LEU A 21 12.30 6.53 -0.21
N THR A 22 11.50 7.22 -1.02
CA THR A 22 11.46 7.04 -2.47
C THR A 22 12.83 7.32 -3.09
N VAL A 23 13.45 8.46 -2.75
CA VAL A 23 14.78 8.83 -3.25
C VAL A 23 15.86 7.82 -2.83
N LYS A 24 15.85 7.37 -1.57
CA LYS A 24 16.79 6.34 -1.09
C LYS A 24 16.63 5.00 -1.80
N GLN A 25 15.38 4.58 -2.05
CA GLN A 25 15.10 3.35 -2.79
C GLN A 25 15.62 3.44 -4.23
N LEU A 26 15.35 4.56 -4.92
CA LEU A 26 15.85 4.79 -6.27
C LEU A 26 17.38 4.80 -6.31
N LEU A 27 18.03 5.51 -5.38
CA LEU A 27 19.49 5.54 -5.29
C LEU A 27 20.07 4.14 -5.06
N ASN A 28 19.52 3.36 -4.14
CA ASN A 28 19.96 1.99 -3.87
C ASN A 28 19.74 1.04 -5.06
N GLY A 29 18.79 1.35 -5.96
CA GLY A 29 18.58 0.61 -7.21
C GLY A 29 19.65 0.89 -8.26
N VAL A 30 20.42 1.98 -8.13
CA VAL A 30 21.52 2.30 -9.03
C VAL A 30 22.79 1.60 -8.57
N GLY A 31 23.41 0.82 -9.46
CA GLY A 31 24.69 0.17 -9.16
C GLY A 31 25.82 1.19 -8.90
N PRO A 32 26.84 0.87 -8.07
CA PRO A 32 27.90 1.82 -7.73
C PRO A 32 28.69 2.38 -8.92
N ALA A 33 28.90 1.57 -9.96
CA ALA A 33 29.55 1.98 -11.21
C ALA A 33 28.74 3.04 -12.00
N LYS A 34 27.45 3.18 -11.71
CA LYS A 34 26.53 4.17 -12.31
C LYS A 34 26.20 5.33 -11.34
N GLY A 35 26.99 5.51 -10.29
CA GLY A 35 26.84 6.59 -9.32
C GLY A 35 25.99 6.29 -8.08
N GLY A 36 25.46 5.07 -7.92
CA GLY A 36 24.67 4.70 -6.74
C GLY A 36 25.50 4.36 -5.49
N PRO A 37 24.94 4.42 -4.28
CA PRO A 37 25.63 4.31 -2.99
C PRO A 37 26.31 2.95 -2.76
N ALA A 38 27.50 2.97 -2.15
CA ALA A 38 28.23 1.77 -1.69
C ALA A 38 28.87 2.09 -0.32
N PRO A 39 28.40 1.48 0.79
CA PRO A 39 27.27 0.55 0.88
C PRO A 39 25.92 1.22 0.57
N PRO A 40 24.84 0.43 0.31
CA PRO A 40 23.49 0.97 0.16
C PRO A 40 23.04 1.79 1.38
N LEU A 41 22.18 2.79 1.15
CA LEU A 41 21.60 3.63 2.19
C LEU A 41 20.58 2.85 3.02
N ALA A 42 20.55 3.11 4.33
CA ALA A 42 19.47 2.61 5.19
C ALA A 42 18.15 3.29 4.82
N LEU A 43 17.09 2.49 4.61
CA LEU A 43 15.75 2.96 4.25
C LEU A 43 14.99 3.53 5.46
N THR A 44 15.56 4.56 6.07
CA THR A 44 14.92 5.38 7.12
C THR A 44 14.35 6.66 6.51
N VAL A 45 13.37 7.26 7.17
CA VAL A 45 12.70 8.50 6.73
C VAL A 45 13.55 9.77 6.84
N GLN A 46 14.73 9.67 7.44
CA GLN A 46 15.63 10.81 7.67
C GLN A 46 16.50 11.06 6.44
N CYS A 47 16.50 12.29 5.92
CA CYS A 47 17.46 12.73 4.90
C CYS A 47 18.76 13.16 5.60
N ASP A 48 19.60 12.17 5.93
CA ASP A 48 20.88 12.39 6.58
C ASP A 48 21.98 12.80 5.60
N GLN A 49 23.16 13.14 6.13
CA GLN A 49 24.30 13.53 5.31
C GLN A 49 24.68 12.45 4.28
N LYS A 50 24.56 11.16 4.64
CA LYS A 50 24.81 10.04 3.71
C LYS A 50 23.86 10.05 2.52
N THR A 51 22.60 10.38 2.76
CA THR A 51 21.60 10.52 1.69
C THR A 51 21.95 11.68 0.77
N ILE A 52 22.31 12.84 1.34
CA ILE A 52 22.71 14.03 0.57
C ILE A 52 23.95 13.75 -0.27
N ASP A 53 24.97 13.12 0.33
CA ASP A 53 26.21 12.76 -0.37
C ASP A 53 25.93 11.77 -1.50
N ALA A 54 25.03 10.81 -1.29
CA ALA A 54 24.63 9.86 -2.33
C ALA A 54 23.91 10.56 -3.49
N ILE A 55 23.01 11.51 -3.21
CA ILE A 55 22.34 12.35 -4.23
C ILE A 55 23.39 13.12 -5.02
N GLN A 56 24.29 13.83 -4.33
CA GLN A 56 25.32 14.64 -4.97
C GLN A 56 26.26 13.80 -5.84
N ARG A 57 26.68 12.64 -5.33
CA ARG A 57 27.59 11.75 -6.05
C ARG A 57 26.92 11.14 -7.29
N PHE A 58 25.63 10.82 -7.20
CA PHE A 58 24.83 10.43 -8.35
C PHE A 58 24.75 11.56 -9.39
N GLN A 59 24.42 12.79 -8.96
CA GLN A 59 24.33 13.94 -9.85
C GLN A 59 25.66 14.25 -10.54
N LEU A 60 26.77 14.21 -9.79
CA LEU A 60 28.09 14.45 -10.32
C LEU A 60 28.45 13.45 -11.42
N HIS A 61 28.08 12.18 -11.23
CA HIS A 61 28.32 11.12 -12.21
C HIS A 61 27.54 11.33 -13.52
N HIS A 62 26.27 11.77 -13.45
CA HIS A 62 25.40 11.88 -14.64
C HIS A 62 25.41 13.25 -15.30
N PHE A 63 25.76 14.30 -14.57
CA PHE A 63 25.57 15.67 -15.03
C PHE A 63 26.75 16.62 -14.77
N GLY A 64 27.76 16.18 -14.03
CA GLY A 64 28.90 17.02 -13.64
C GLY A 64 28.57 18.05 -12.56
N TRP A 65 29.53 18.94 -12.29
CA TRP A 65 29.51 19.86 -11.15
C TRP A 65 28.41 20.94 -11.21
N SER A 66 27.92 21.28 -12.40
CA SER A 66 26.97 22.38 -12.58
C SER A 66 25.61 22.14 -11.93
N ILE A 67 25.23 20.87 -11.66
CA ILE A 67 23.96 20.53 -11.02
C ILE A 67 24.09 19.51 -9.86
N ALA A 68 25.31 19.24 -9.40
CA ALA A 68 25.58 18.34 -8.28
C ALA A 68 25.42 19.06 -6.94
N ASP A 69 24.19 19.46 -6.61
CA ASP A 69 23.83 20.26 -5.43
C ASP A 69 23.41 19.42 -4.21
N GLY A 70 23.24 18.11 -4.39
CA GLY A 70 22.78 17.20 -3.35
C GLY A 70 21.28 17.30 -3.07
N ARG A 71 20.48 17.77 -4.04
CA ARG A 71 19.03 17.91 -3.93
C ARG A 71 18.30 17.24 -5.10
N VAL A 72 17.15 16.65 -4.80
CA VAL A 72 16.22 16.08 -5.77
C VAL A 72 14.92 16.86 -5.66
N ASP A 73 14.52 17.53 -6.74
CA ASP A 73 13.25 18.25 -6.83
C ASP A 73 12.18 17.41 -7.56
N PRO A 74 10.89 17.62 -7.24
CA PRO A 74 9.79 17.08 -8.03
C PRO A 74 9.97 17.44 -9.51
N ASP A 75 9.76 16.44 -10.39
CA ASP A 75 9.91 16.57 -11.84
C ASP A 75 11.29 17.07 -12.34
N GLY A 76 12.30 17.08 -11.46
CA GLY A 76 13.65 17.55 -11.76
C GLY A 76 14.52 16.52 -12.50
N PRO A 77 15.65 16.97 -13.08
CA PRO A 77 16.53 16.12 -13.89
C PRO A 77 17.11 14.94 -13.11
N THR A 78 17.44 15.13 -11.83
CA THR A 78 17.93 14.05 -10.96
C THR A 78 16.91 12.94 -10.81
N LEU A 79 15.64 13.28 -10.55
CA LEU A 79 14.56 12.31 -10.39
C LEU A 79 14.26 11.58 -11.71
N ALA A 80 14.26 12.30 -12.83
CA ALA A 80 14.08 11.72 -14.15
C ALA A 80 15.17 10.68 -14.45
N LYS A 81 16.44 11.00 -14.19
CA LYS A 81 17.56 10.08 -14.43
C LYS A 81 17.54 8.87 -13.50
N LEU A 82 17.20 9.05 -12.23
CA LEU A 82 17.02 7.95 -11.28
C LEU A 82 15.96 6.96 -11.76
N ASN A 83 14.83 7.47 -12.27
CA ASN A 83 13.76 6.65 -12.82
C ASN A 83 14.18 5.94 -14.12
N GLU A 84 14.90 6.61 -15.02
CA GLU A 84 15.45 5.99 -16.25
C GLU A 84 16.32 4.77 -15.90
N LEU A 85 17.24 4.93 -14.95
CA LEU A 85 18.17 3.88 -14.55
C LEU A 85 17.52 2.75 -13.75
N SER A 86 16.36 3.01 -13.15
CA SER A 86 15.56 2.02 -12.42
C SER A 86 14.70 1.13 -13.32
N GLY A 87 14.75 1.33 -14.65
CA GLY A 87 14.14 0.42 -15.63
C GLY A 87 12.73 0.80 -16.08
N SER A 88 12.55 2.00 -16.64
CA SER A 88 11.51 2.25 -17.63
C SER A 88 12.12 2.94 -18.86
N PRO A 89 11.85 2.46 -20.10
CA PRO A 89 12.46 3.00 -21.32
C PRO A 89 12.15 4.49 -21.52
N GLY A 90 13.16 5.24 -21.94
CA GLY A 90 13.16 6.69 -22.03
C GLY A 90 12.21 7.32 -23.05
N THR A 91 11.92 8.58 -22.79
CA THR A 91 11.14 9.53 -23.58
C THR A 91 11.86 9.86 -24.89
N GLN A 92 11.29 9.44 -26.03
CA GLN A 92 11.54 10.07 -27.33
C GLN A 92 10.84 11.45 -27.41
N PRO A 93 11.29 12.36 -28.31
CA PRO A 93 10.65 13.67 -28.51
C PRO A 93 9.16 13.50 -28.88
N ILE A 94 8.28 14.22 -28.18
CA ILE A 94 6.83 14.08 -28.25
C ILE A 94 6.29 14.56 -29.62
N PRO A 95 5.72 13.69 -30.46
CA PRO A 95 4.74 14.07 -31.49
C PRO A 95 3.42 14.47 -30.80
N PRO A 96 2.53 15.26 -31.44
CA PRO A 96 1.33 15.79 -30.81
C PRO A 96 0.54 14.69 -30.10
N THR A 97 0.20 14.99 -28.85
CA THR A 97 -0.53 14.18 -27.87
C THR A 97 -1.57 13.26 -28.52
N PRO A 98 -1.39 11.92 -28.50
CA PRO A 98 -2.53 11.03 -28.64
C PRO A 98 -3.36 11.16 -27.36
N THR A 99 -4.67 11.37 -27.55
CA THR A 99 -5.75 11.22 -26.56
C THR A 99 -5.48 10.04 -25.62
N PRO A 100 -5.78 10.13 -24.31
CA PRO A 100 -5.53 9.04 -23.35
C PRO A 100 -6.11 7.74 -23.90
N THR A 101 -5.22 6.84 -24.34
CA THR A 101 -5.57 5.50 -24.76
C THR A 101 -5.99 4.75 -23.50
N ASP A 102 -7.30 4.63 -23.35
CA ASP A 102 -8.05 3.52 -22.80
C ASP A 102 -7.18 2.24 -22.65
N GLU A 103 -6.46 2.09 -21.53
CA GLU A 103 -5.83 0.82 -21.17
C GLU A 103 -6.95 -0.13 -20.73
N THR A 104 -7.68 -0.68 -21.70
CA THR A 104 -8.68 -1.72 -21.46
C THR A 104 -7.97 -2.97 -20.97
N HIS A 105 -8.38 -3.49 -19.81
CA HIS A 105 -7.83 -4.72 -19.27
C HIS A 105 -8.38 -5.94 -20.03
N PRO A 106 -7.61 -7.02 -20.25
CA PRO A 106 -8.11 -8.23 -20.88
C PRO A 106 -9.44 -8.71 -20.28
N GLY A 107 -10.44 -8.92 -21.15
CA GLY A 107 -11.78 -9.38 -20.74
C GLY A 107 -12.68 -8.29 -20.14
N CYS A 108 -12.18 -7.07 -19.91
CA CYS A 108 -12.97 -5.96 -19.39
C CYS A 108 -13.45 -5.04 -20.52
N ASP A 109 -14.66 -4.50 -20.40
CA ASP A 109 -15.07 -3.34 -21.19
C ASP A 109 -14.42 -2.04 -20.66
N VAL A 110 -14.65 -0.93 -21.35
CA VAL A 110 -14.09 0.39 -21.01
C VAL A 110 -14.55 0.85 -19.63
N SER A 111 -15.84 0.72 -19.32
CA SER A 111 -16.39 1.16 -18.03
C SER A 111 -15.85 0.33 -16.87
N GLN A 112 -15.70 -0.99 -17.07
CA GLN A 112 -15.06 -1.88 -16.13
C GLN A 112 -13.59 -1.50 -15.91
N SER A 113 -12.87 -1.20 -16.99
CA SER A 113 -11.45 -0.81 -16.93
C SER A 113 -11.24 0.51 -16.19
N ASP A 114 -12.06 1.51 -16.49
CA ASP A 114 -12.09 2.80 -15.78
C ASP A 114 -12.34 2.61 -14.28
N LEU A 115 -13.32 1.77 -13.94
CA LEU A 115 -13.65 1.50 -12.56
C LEU A 115 -12.52 0.78 -11.82
N ILE A 116 -11.86 -0.20 -12.46
CA ILE A 116 -10.69 -0.89 -11.90
C ILE A 116 -9.56 0.12 -11.68
N ASN A 117 -9.26 0.95 -12.67
CA ASN A 117 -8.20 1.96 -12.57
C ASN A 117 -8.48 2.95 -11.43
N LYS A 118 -9.75 3.34 -11.27
CA LYS A 118 -10.17 4.16 -10.14
C LYS A 118 -9.99 3.43 -8.80
N ALA A 119 -10.39 2.16 -8.70
CA ALA A 119 -10.25 1.37 -7.48
C ALA A 119 -8.77 1.15 -7.10
N VAL A 120 -7.88 0.97 -8.08
CA VAL A 120 -6.41 0.94 -7.89
C VAL A 120 -5.91 2.26 -7.29
N LYS A 121 -6.39 3.40 -7.78
CA LYS A 121 -6.04 4.71 -7.20
C LYS A 121 -6.58 4.85 -5.78
N ASP A 122 -7.84 4.51 -5.56
CA ASP A 122 -8.47 4.61 -4.23
C ASP A 122 -7.75 3.70 -3.20
N ALA A 123 -7.33 2.49 -3.60
CA ALA A 123 -6.55 1.57 -2.76
C ALA A 123 -5.19 2.16 -2.33
N LYS A 124 -4.51 2.90 -3.23
CA LYS A 124 -3.28 3.63 -2.89
C LYS A 124 -3.54 4.69 -1.81
N ASP A 125 -4.55 5.52 -2.03
CA ASP A 125 -4.91 6.62 -1.12
C ASP A 125 -5.31 6.08 0.28
N TYR A 126 -5.98 4.93 0.30
CA TYR A 126 -6.38 4.22 1.52
C TYR A 126 -5.18 3.69 2.31
N LEU A 127 -4.23 3.05 1.62
CA LEU A 127 -2.98 2.57 2.20
C LEU A 127 -2.10 3.72 2.70
N ASP A 128 -2.03 4.85 1.98
CA ASP A 128 -1.31 6.04 2.43
C ASP A 128 -1.91 6.59 3.73
N THR A 129 -3.24 6.61 3.83
CA THR A 129 -3.94 7.00 5.07
C THR A 129 -3.66 6.02 6.22
N ALA A 130 -3.71 4.71 5.96
CA ALA A 130 -3.40 3.70 6.96
C ALA A 130 -1.96 3.82 7.48
N ILE A 131 -0.96 3.91 6.58
CA ILE A 131 0.45 4.07 6.94
C ILE A 131 0.68 5.34 7.77
N ARG A 132 0.08 6.46 7.36
CA ARG A 132 0.18 7.73 8.09
C ARG A 132 -0.35 7.61 9.52
N LYS A 133 -1.51 6.98 9.72
CA LYS A 133 -2.08 6.75 11.06
C LYS A 133 -1.23 5.78 11.88
N LEU A 134 -0.75 4.68 11.28
CA LEU A 134 0.11 3.70 11.94
C LEU A 134 1.45 4.34 12.38
N ARG A 135 2.12 5.12 11.53
CA ARG A 135 3.33 5.85 11.94
C ARG A 135 3.04 6.91 13.00
N GLY A 136 1.85 7.50 12.96
CA GLY A 136 1.40 8.51 13.90
C GLY A 136 1.29 8.05 15.35
N ILE A 137 1.05 6.76 15.61
CA ILE A 137 0.90 6.25 16.99
C ILE A 137 2.22 6.25 17.78
N ALA A 138 3.37 6.35 17.09
CA ALA A 138 4.69 6.48 17.69
C ALA A 138 5.15 7.95 17.82
N GLY A 139 4.37 8.91 17.30
CA GLY A 139 4.72 10.33 17.23
C GLY A 139 3.85 11.22 18.12
N ILE A 140 4.36 12.40 18.45
CA ILE A 140 3.75 13.37 19.39
C ILE A 140 2.64 14.22 18.74
N VAL A 141 2.46 14.16 17.41
CA VAL A 141 1.70 15.18 16.64
C VAL A 141 0.26 14.77 16.28
N VAL A 142 -0.23 13.62 16.76
CA VAL A 142 -1.58 13.12 16.47
C VAL A 142 -2.48 13.28 17.72
N PRO A 143 -3.76 13.72 17.58
CA PRO A 143 -4.66 13.78 18.73
C PRO A 143 -4.73 12.44 19.48
N ASN A 144 -4.68 12.48 20.81
CA ASN A 144 -4.61 11.28 21.63
C ASN A 144 -5.77 10.30 21.34
N SER A 145 -6.97 10.81 21.04
CA SER A 145 -8.12 9.97 20.66
C SER A 145 -7.88 9.14 19.40
N VAL A 146 -7.21 9.71 18.39
CA VAL A 146 -6.87 9.01 17.13
C VAL A 146 -5.78 7.97 17.38
N VAL A 147 -4.82 8.26 18.26
CA VAL A 147 -3.77 7.31 18.66
C VAL A 147 -4.39 6.11 19.37
N VAL A 148 -5.26 6.34 20.36
CA VAL A 148 -5.94 5.28 21.13
C VAL A 148 -6.83 4.43 20.22
N ASP A 149 -7.62 5.05 19.34
CA ASP A 149 -8.45 4.33 18.35
C ASP A 149 -7.60 3.46 17.42
N THR A 150 -6.50 4.00 16.89
CA THR A 150 -5.59 3.25 16.02
C THR A 150 -4.94 2.07 16.75
N LYS A 151 -4.42 2.29 17.98
CA LYS A 151 -3.87 1.22 18.82
C LYS A 151 -4.92 0.14 19.12
N THR A 152 -6.17 0.54 19.37
CA THR A 152 -7.28 -0.39 19.63
C THR A 152 -7.59 -1.25 18.40
N LYS A 153 -7.66 -0.66 17.21
CA LYS A 153 -7.88 -1.38 15.95
C LYS A 153 -6.74 -2.34 15.63
N VAL A 154 -5.49 -1.91 15.83
CA VAL A 154 -4.30 -2.77 15.67
C VAL A 154 -4.36 -3.97 16.63
N ARG A 155 -4.71 -3.75 17.90
CA ARG A 155 -4.90 -4.83 18.87
C ARG A 155 -6.03 -5.78 18.45
N ASN A 156 -7.17 -5.25 18.05
CA ASN A 156 -8.33 -6.07 17.72
C ASN A 156 -8.11 -6.93 16.46
N ILE A 157 -7.51 -6.35 15.42
CA ILE A 157 -7.35 -6.98 14.10
C ILE A 157 -6.08 -7.84 14.02
N PHE A 158 -4.96 -7.33 14.54
CA PHE A 158 -3.65 -7.97 14.45
C PHE A 158 -3.17 -8.61 15.75
N LYS A 159 -3.91 -8.46 16.85
CA LYS A 159 -3.54 -9.00 18.17
C LYS A 159 -2.21 -8.45 18.69
N ILE A 160 -1.88 -7.23 18.27
CA ILE A 160 -0.69 -6.52 18.69
C ILE A 160 -1.11 -5.48 19.72
N ASP A 161 -0.85 -5.73 21.00
CA ASP A 161 -1.23 -4.80 22.07
C ASP A 161 -0.17 -3.70 22.26
N LEU A 162 -0.51 -2.50 21.82
CA LEU A 162 0.30 -1.28 21.95
C LEU A 162 -0.21 -0.34 23.06
N ILE A 163 -1.24 -0.77 23.78
CA ILE A 163 -1.87 -0.02 24.87
C ILE A 163 -1.23 -0.44 26.20
N ALA A 164 -0.96 -1.72 26.39
CA ALA A 164 -0.32 -2.24 27.59
C ALA A 164 1.21 -2.09 27.53
N GLU A 165 1.71 -0.87 27.79
CA GLU A 165 3.14 -0.51 27.71
C GLU A 165 4.05 -1.27 28.69
N MET A 166 3.48 -2.03 29.64
CA MET A 166 4.21 -2.82 30.66
C MET A 166 3.83 -4.30 30.69
N SER A 167 3.22 -4.84 29.63
CA SER A 167 2.95 -6.28 29.56
C SER A 167 4.23 -7.09 29.30
N GLY A 168 4.24 -8.37 29.70
CA GLY A 168 5.34 -9.29 29.40
C GLY A 168 5.62 -9.47 27.91
N ASP A 169 4.64 -9.11 27.06
CA ASP A 169 4.69 -9.25 25.60
C ASP A 169 5.09 -7.95 24.88
N ALA A 170 5.43 -6.88 25.59
CA ALA A 170 5.72 -5.56 24.99
C ALA A 170 6.79 -5.63 23.88
N ILE A 171 7.84 -6.44 24.07
CA ILE A 171 8.90 -6.63 23.08
C ILE A 171 8.36 -7.35 21.83
N THR A 172 7.62 -8.44 22.01
CA THR A 172 6.99 -9.19 20.90
C THR A 172 6.01 -8.30 20.13
N ASN A 173 5.19 -7.52 20.84
CA ASN A 173 4.26 -6.57 20.23
C ASN A 173 4.99 -5.49 19.42
N ALA A 174 6.12 -4.98 19.90
CA ALA A 174 6.93 -4.02 19.15
C ALA A 174 7.48 -4.62 17.83
N PHE A 175 7.97 -5.86 17.85
CA PHE A 175 8.43 -6.56 16.64
C PHE A 175 7.29 -6.85 15.66
N ASN A 176 6.16 -7.35 16.17
CA ASN A 176 4.97 -7.60 15.35
C ASN A 176 4.46 -6.30 14.72
N PHE A 177 4.48 -5.19 15.47
CA PHE A 177 4.08 -3.88 14.94
C PHE A 177 5.04 -3.36 13.87
N SER A 178 6.35 -3.55 14.07
CA SER A 178 7.35 -3.21 13.05
C SER A 178 7.11 -3.99 11.76
N THR A 179 6.82 -5.29 11.87
CA THR A 179 6.46 -6.17 10.75
C THR A 179 5.18 -5.69 10.05
N LEU A 180 4.14 -5.34 10.82
CA LEU A 180 2.90 -4.79 10.30
C LEU A 180 3.15 -3.53 9.45
N LEU A 181 3.93 -2.58 9.97
CA LEU A 181 4.24 -1.34 9.26
C LEU A 181 5.06 -1.58 7.98
N GLN A 182 5.99 -2.55 8.02
CA GLN A 182 6.74 -2.97 6.85
C GLN A 182 5.81 -3.57 5.78
N ASN A 183 4.88 -4.45 6.18
CA ASN A 183 3.93 -5.08 5.27
C ASN A 183 3.00 -4.07 4.60
N PHE A 184 2.48 -3.09 5.35
CA PHE A 184 1.72 -1.99 4.76
C PHE A 184 2.55 -1.16 3.76
N SER A 185 3.83 -0.93 4.06
CA SER A 185 4.74 -0.20 3.15
C SER A 185 5.01 -1.00 1.86
N ILE A 186 5.20 -2.32 1.97
CA ILE A 186 5.35 -3.23 0.81
C ILE A 186 4.08 -3.24 -0.03
N LEU A 187 2.91 -3.40 0.62
CA LEU A 187 1.61 -3.37 -0.05
C LEU A 187 1.44 -2.07 -0.83
N ARG A 188 1.66 -0.91 -0.19
CA ARG A 188 1.52 0.39 -0.84
C ARG A 188 2.45 0.56 -2.03
N ALA A 189 3.71 0.14 -1.89
CA ALA A 189 4.69 0.18 -2.98
C ALA A 189 4.30 -0.77 -4.13
N SER A 190 3.63 -1.90 -3.83
CA SER A 190 3.21 -2.88 -4.84
C SER A 190 2.22 -2.34 -5.86
N PHE A 191 1.51 -1.25 -5.55
CA PHE A 191 0.61 -0.54 -6.46
C PHE A 191 1.33 0.49 -7.35
N ASN A 192 2.61 0.80 -7.09
CA ASN A 192 3.40 1.70 -7.94
C ASN A 192 4.02 1.00 -9.15
N ARG A 193 4.09 -0.34 -9.14
CA ARG A 193 4.44 -1.15 -10.30
C ARG A 193 3.17 -1.56 -11.06
N LYS A 194 3.28 -1.74 -12.38
CA LYS A 194 2.21 -2.39 -13.15
C LYS A 194 2.10 -3.86 -12.70
N PHE A 195 0.88 -4.34 -12.53
CA PHE A 195 0.57 -5.75 -12.28
C PHE A 195 -0.60 -6.14 -13.18
N PRO A 196 -0.69 -7.41 -13.60
CA PRO A 196 -1.73 -7.84 -14.54
C PRO A 196 -3.11 -7.78 -13.90
N LEU A 197 -4.06 -7.26 -14.68
CA LEU A 197 -5.46 -7.08 -14.32
C LEU A 197 -6.31 -7.68 -15.43
N ARG A 198 -7.41 -8.36 -15.11
CA ARG A 198 -8.34 -8.88 -16.12
C ARG A 198 -9.74 -9.07 -15.55
N CYS A 199 -10.75 -9.12 -16.41
CA CYS A 199 -12.10 -9.52 -16.02
C CYS A 199 -12.37 -10.95 -16.47
N ASP A 200 -13.08 -11.71 -15.64
CA ASP A 200 -13.61 -13.04 -15.98
C ASP A 200 -15.11 -13.05 -15.64
N PRO A 201 -16.00 -13.13 -16.65
CA PRO A 201 -17.44 -13.13 -16.40
C PRO A 201 -17.93 -14.36 -15.63
N ASN A 202 -17.12 -15.42 -15.55
CA ASN A 202 -17.45 -16.64 -14.82
C ASN A 202 -16.89 -16.68 -13.39
N ALA A 203 -16.08 -15.69 -12.99
CA ALA A 203 -15.55 -15.63 -11.63
C ALA A 203 -16.68 -15.39 -10.62
N THR A 204 -16.70 -16.18 -9.55
CA THR A 204 -17.74 -16.15 -8.51
C THR A 204 -17.45 -15.11 -7.43
N ASN A 205 -16.18 -14.75 -7.26
CA ASN A 205 -15.71 -13.74 -6.32
C ASN A 205 -15.74 -12.35 -6.97
N ALA A 206 -15.75 -11.30 -6.14
CA ALA A 206 -15.61 -9.94 -6.66
C ALA A 206 -14.24 -9.74 -7.30
N ALA A 207 -13.18 -10.09 -6.58
CA ALA A 207 -11.85 -10.23 -7.15
C ALA A 207 -11.21 -11.52 -6.60
N GLN A 208 -10.19 -12.00 -7.29
CA GLN A 208 -9.40 -13.14 -6.85
C GLN A 208 -8.02 -13.12 -7.50
N VAL A 209 -7.04 -13.68 -6.81
CA VAL A 209 -5.73 -14.05 -7.36
C VAL A 209 -5.56 -15.56 -7.40
N SER A 210 -4.60 -16.04 -8.18
CA SER A 210 -4.26 -17.47 -8.17
C SER A 210 -3.45 -17.82 -6.90
N ASN A 211 -3.46 -19.10 -6.50
CA ASN A 211 -2.58 -19.60 -5.44
C ASN A 211 -1.10 -19.67 -5.86
N ASN A 212 -0.78 -19.38 -7.13
CA ASN A 212 0.59 -19.30 -7.60
C ASN A 212 1.13 -17.88 -7.37
N PHE A 213 2.01 -17.72 -6.37
CA PHE A 213 2.61 -16.42 -6.05
C PHE A 213 3.46 -15.77 -7.16
N GLN A 214 3.78 -16.51 -8.23
CA GLN A 214 4.42 -15.94 -9.42
C GLN A 214 3.43 -15.27 -10.36
N ASP A 215 2.14 -15.64 -10.28
CA ASP A 215 1.08 -15.01 -11.02
C ASP A 215 0.40 -13.94 -10.15
N GLU A 216 0.78 -12.70 -10.40
CA GLU A 216 0.23 -11.53 -9.72
C GLU A 216 -1.11 -11.04 -10.28
N THR A 217 -1.73 -11.80 -11.20
CA THR A 217 -2.94 -11.38 -11.89
C THR A 217 -4.12 -11.27 -10.93
N VAL A 218 -4.68 -10.07 -10.84
CA VAL A 218 -5.98 -9.87 -10.16
C VAL A 218 -7.08 -10.05 -11.20
N THR A 219 -7.94 -11.04 -10.98
CA THR A 219 -9.10 -11.35 -11.82
C THR A 219 -10.36 -10.79 -11.16
N PHE A 220 -11.09 -9.92 -11.85
CA PHE A 220 -12.35 -9.36 -11.37
C PHE A 220 -13.54 -10.13 -11.93
N GLY A 221 -14.45 -10.54 -11.04
CA GLY A 221 -15.74 -11.14 -11.40
C GLY A 221 -16.88 -10.12 -11.41
N PRO A 222 -18.09 -10.54 -11.83
CA PRO A 222 -19.25 -9.66 -11.95
C PRO A 222 -19.60 -8.91 -10.66
N ARG A 223 -19.36 -9.51 -9.48
CA ARG A 223 -19.63 -8.90 -8.17
C ARG A 223 -18.79 -7.66 -7.86
N PHE A 224 -17.67 -7.42 -8.56
CA PHE A 224 -16.90 -6.19 -8.36
C PHE A 224 -17.59 -4.96 -8.95
N PHE A 225 -18.42 -5.17 -9.97
CA PHE A 225 -19.01 -4.10 -10.77
C PHE A 225 -20.44 -3.82 -10.30
N PRO A 226 -20.85 -2.55 -10.22
CA PRO A 226 -22.20 -2.20 -9.78
C PRO A 226 -23.24 -2.74 -10.77
N GLY A 227 -24.36 -3.25 -10.26
CA GLY A 227 -25.50 -3.69 -11.08
C GLY A 227 -25.36 -5.05 -11.77
N ASN A 228 -24.25 -5.76 -11.60
CA ASN A 228 -23.94 -6.96 -12.39
C ASN A 228 -24.18 -8.32 -11.68
N ALA A 229 -24.62 -8.34 -10.41
CA ALA A 229 -25.00 -9.57 -9.68
C ALA A 229 -25.65 -9.27 -8.32
N ASP A 230 -26.36 -10.25 -7.75
CA ASP A 230 -26.67 -10.27 -6.31
C ASP A 230 -25.37 -10.28 -5.49
N GLY A 231 -25.26 -9.32 -4.56
CA GLY A 231 -24.05 -9.10 -3.77
C GLY A 231 -22.96 -8.28 -4.48
N ALA A 232 -23.30 -7.56 -5.55
CA ALA A 232 -22.37 -6.62 -6.19
C ALA A 232 -21.89 -5.54 -5.20
N ILE A 233 -20.60 -5.22 -5.28
CA ILE A 233 -19.98 -4.16 -4.50
C ILE A 233 -20.49 -2.82 -5.02
N SER A 234 -21.42 -2.23 -4.28
CA SER A 234 -22.08 -0.98 -4.65
C SER A 234 -21.26 0.26 -4.26
N ASN A 235 -20.38 0.16 -3.27
CA ASN A 235 -19.63 1.30 -2.76
C ASN A 235 -18.15 1.26 -3.19
N LYS A 236 -17.55 2.45 -3.35
CA LYS A 236 -16.14 2.59 -3.77
C LYS A 236 -15.17 2.07 -2.70
N ASP A 237 -15.54 2.20 -1.43
CA ASP A 237 -14.67 1.94 -0.27
C ASP A 237 -14.34 0.43 -0.20
N THR A 238 -15.35 -0.41 -0.38
CA THR A 238 -15.26 -1.87 -0.47
C THR A 238 -14.41 -2.30 -1.66
N ARG A 239 -14.57 -1.70 -2.85
CA ARG A 239 -13.72 -2.06 -4.02
C ARG A 239 -12.24 -1.78 -3.78
N ALA A 240 -11.93 -0.64 -3.14
CA ALA A 240 -10.57 -0.27 -2.82
C ALA A 240 -9.93 -1.28 -1.86
N VAL A 241 -10.63 -1.65 -0.79
CA VAL A 241 -10.09 -2.58 0.21
C VAL A 241 -10.07 -4.03 -0.28
N THR A 242 -11.01 -4.44 -1.14
CA THR A 242 -10.93 -5.73 -1.88
C THR A 242 -9.65 -5.79 -2.71
N LEU A 243 -9.22 -4.70 -3.36
CA LEU A 243 -7.94 -4.70 -4.06
C LEU A 243 -6.74 -4.80 -3.12
N VAL A 244 -6.82 -4.19 -1.93
CA VAL A 244 -5.78 -4.35 -0.91
C VAL A 244 -5.67 -5.79 -0.44
N HIS A 245 -6.81 -6.48 -0.27
CA HIS A 245 -6.89 -7.90 0.04
C HIS A 245 -6.16 -8.75 -1.00
N GLU A 246 -6.56 -8.64 -2.27
CA GLU A 246 -5.96 -9.43 -3.37
C GLU A 246 -4.46 -9.13 -3.52
N ARG A 247 -4.05 -7.87 -3.30
CA ARG A 247 -2.64 -7.51 -3.31
C ARG A 247 -1.88 -7.99 -2.08
N ALA A 248 -2.52 -8.24 -0.94
CA ALA A 248 -1.87 -8.86 0.21
C ALA A 248 -1.44 -10.30 -0.12
N HIS A 249 -2.31 -11.08 -0.79
CA HIS A 249 -1.94 -12.42 -1.25
C HIS A 249 -0.70 -12.42 -2.15
N THR A 250 -0.64 -11.51 -3.13
CA THR A 250 0.46 -11.49 -4.12
C THR A 250 1.71 -10.78 -3.60
N ALA A 251 1.59 -9.57 -3.07
CA ALA A 251 2.74 -8.76 -2.66
C ALA A 251 3.38 -9.22 -1.34
N LEU A 252 2.59 -9.81 -0.42
CA LEU A 252 3.09 -10.35 0.85
C LEU A 252 3.24 -11.88 0.83
N ARG A 253 2.88 -12.54 -0.28
CA ARG A 253 2.91 -14.00 -0.44
C ARG A 253 2.11 -14.73 0.65
N ILE A 254 0.93 -14.20 0.95
CA ILE A 254 0.02 -14.77 1.94
C ILE A 254 -0.80 -15.88 1.30
N SER A 255 -0.65 -17.11 1.79
CA SER A 255 -1.42 -18.27 1.33
C SER A 255 -2.72 -18.38 2.12
N GLY A 256 -3.80 -17.79 1.60
CA GLY A 256 -5.14 -17.90 2.19
C GLY A 256 -5.34 -17.09 3.47
N HIS A 257 -6.11 -17.66 4.40
CA HIS A 257 -6.76 -16.92 5.48
C HIS A 257 -6.65 -17.66 6.84
N PRO A 258 -5.42 -17.82 7.38
CA PRO A 258 -5.20 -18.56 8.62
C PRO A 258 -6.07 -18.00 9.76
N GLY A 259 -6.76 -18.90 10.46
CA GLY A 259 -7.62 -18.60 11.61
C GLY A 259 -9.01 -18.01 11.30
N THR A 260 -9.26 -17.48 10.10
CA THR A 260 -10.61 -17.02 9.69
C THR A 260 -11.29 -17.93 8.66
N GLY A 261 -10.51 -18.70 7.89
CA GLY A 261 -11.03 -19.36 6.68
C GLY A 261 -11.42 -18.36 5.59
N ASP A 262 -12.01 -18.86 4.50
CA ASP A 262 -12.27 -18.08 3.28
C ASP A 262 -13.48 -17.15 3.36
N VAL A 263 -14.30 -17.22 4.42
CA VAL A 263 -15.50 -16.38 4.53
C VAL A 263 -15.77 -15.98 5.97
N PRO A 264 -15.13 -14.91 6.48
CA PRO A 264 -15.62 -14.25 7.68
C PRO A 264 -16.89 -13.47 7.33
N VAL A 265 -18.02 -14.17 7.21
CA VAL A 265 -19.34 -13.52 7.15
C VAL A 265 -19.50 -12.73 8.47
N CYS A 266 -19.97 -11.48 8.38
CA CYS A 266 -20.33 -10.66 9.55
C CYS A 266 -19.19 -10.19 10.47
N VAL A 267 -18.04 -9.85 9.91
CA VAL A 267 -17.00 -9.15 10.68
C VAL A 267 -17.14 -7.64 10.50
N PHE A 268 -17.25 -6.93 11.63
CA PHE A 268 -17.00 -5.49 11.65
C PHE A 268 -15.49 -5.26 11.55
N PRO A 269 -14.98 -4.59 10.49
CA PRO A 269 -13.54 -4.49 10.26
C PRO A 269 -12.73 -4.06 11.49
N HIS A 270 -13.22 -3.08 12.27
CA HIS A 270 -12.53 -2.56 13.46
C HIS A 270 -12.51 -3.52 14.67
N LEU A 271 -13.35 -4.56 14.70
CA LEU A 271 -13.37 -5.57 15.76
C LEU A 271 -12.41 -6.74 15.47
N GLY A 272 -12.02 -6.93 14.20
CA GLY A 272 -11.23 -8.08 13.78
C GLY A 272 -11.94 -9.42 14.05
N PHE A 273 -11.17 -10.50 14.12
CA PHE A 273 -11.70 -11.84 14.38
C PHE A 273 -11.20 -12.37 15.74
N PRO A 274 -12.08 -12.83 16.65
CA PRO A 274 -11.71 -13.14 18.04
C PRO A 274 -10.77 -14.34 18.21
N GLY A 275 -10.65 -15.25 17.23
CA GLY A 275 -9.82 -16.46 17.33
C GLY A 275 -8.40 -16.37 16.75
N LEU A 276 -7.98 -15.22 16.22
CA LEU A 276 -6.64 -15.08 15.62
C LEU A 276 -5.55 -14.95 16.67
N THR A 277 -4.37 -15.51 16.39
CA THR A 277 -3.11 -15.06 16.99
C THR A 277 -2.49 -13.90 16.20
N ALA A 278 -1.46 -13.25 16.73
CA ALA A 278 -0.75 -12.20 16.00
C ALA A 278 -0.05 -12.74 14.73
N ASP A 279 0.49 -13.96 14.80
CA ASP A 279 1.13 -14.62 13.65
C ASP A 279 0.11 -14.97 12.56
N ASP A 280 -1.07 -15.49 12.95
CA ASP A 280 -2.16 -15.74 12.00
C ASP A 280 -2.58 -14.43 11.33
N ALA A 281 -2.81 -13.38 12.11
CA ALA A 281 -3.28 -12.11 11.58
C ALA A 281 -2.27 -11.44 10.63
N LEU A 282 -0.96 -11.51 10.93
CA LEU A 282 0.09 -11.01 10.02
C LEU A 282 0.14 -11.78 8.70
N LYS A 283 -0.37 -13.02 8.67
CA LYS A 283 -0.44 -13.91 7.50
C LYS A 283 -1.86 -14.02 6.94
N ASN A 284 -2.78 -13.11 7.27
CA ASN A 284 -4.17 -13.16 6.82
C ASN A 284 -4.52 -11.91 6.00
N ALA A 285 -4.88 -12.10 4.72
CA ALA A 285 -5.23 -11.01 3.80
C ALA A 285 -6.42 -10.16 4.30
N TRP A 286 -7.41 -10.79 4.97
CA TRP A 286 -8.53 -10.09 5.58
C TRP A 286 -8.10 -9.06 6.62
N CYS A 287 -7.05 -9.33 7.41
CA CYS A 287 -6.58 -8.39 8.42
C CYS A 287 -6.05 -7.09 7.79
N TYR A 288 -5.38 -7.17 6.63
CA TYR A 288 -4.92 -6.00 5.89
C TYR A 288 -6.08 -5.21 5.29
N GLU A 289 -7.08 -5.89 4.74
CA GLU A 289 -8.32 -5.28 4.28
C GLU A 289 -9.03 -4.54 5.41
N TRP A 290 -9.25 -5.21 6.54
CA TRP A 290 -10.01 -4.68 7.68
C TRP A 290 -9.32 -3.50 8.34
N LEU A 291 -8.01 -3.57 8.55
CA LEU A 291 -7.27 -2.46 9.13
C LEU A 291 -7.22 -1.28 8.15
N THR A 292 -7.06 -1.54 6.85
CA THR A 292 -7.12 -0.47 5.84
C THR A 292 -8.48 0.22 5.85
N ALA A 293 -9.58 -0.54 5.82
CA ALA A 293 -10.93 -0.01 5.89
C ALA A 293 -11.17 0.81 7.17
N SER A 294 -10.86 0.23 8.33
CA SER A 294 -11.15 0.83 9.64
C SER A 294 -10.34 2.07 9.97
N LEU A 295 -9.21 2.29 9.28
CA LEU A 295 -8.37 3.47 9.44
C LEU A 295 -8.76 4.63 8.51
N GLN A 296 -9.77 4.52 7.66
CA GLN A 296 -10.22 5.67 6.87
C GLN A 296 -10.88 6.75 7.74
N ASN A 297 -10.87 7.99 7.26
CA ASN A 297 -11.39 9.14 8.02
C ASN A 297 -12.92 9.14 8.12
N ASP A 298 -13.58 8.62 7.10
CA ASP A 298 -15.03 8.47 6.99
C ASP A 298 -15.46 7.01 7.19
N TYR A 299 -14.67 6.25 7.96
CA TYR A 299 -15.01 4.88 8.32
C TYR A 299 -16.32 4.87 9.09
N SER A 300 -17.27 4.09 8.58
CA SER A 300 -18.53 3.76 9.23
C SER A 300 -18.70 2.24 9.12
N PRO A 301 -18.91 1.52 10.24
CA PRO A 301 -19.07 0.07 10.22
C PRO A 301 -20.21 -0.40 9.29
N GLU A 302 -21.26 0.41 9.17
CA GLU A 302 -22.44 0.12 8.35
C GLU A 302 -22.12 0.04 6.85
N LYS A 303 -21.11 0.78 6.37
CA LYS A 303 -20.66 0.70 4.97
C LYS A 303 -20.07 -0.66 4.60
N TYR A 304 -19.57 -1.42 5.58
CA TYR A 304 -18.87 -2.68 5.38
C TYR A 304 -19.69 -3.88 5.86
N MET A 305 -20.86 -3.65 6.45
CA MET A 305 -21.81 -4.72 6.77
C MET A 305 -22.54 -5.14 5.49
N ASN A 306 -22.48 -6.44 5.16
CA ASN A 306 -23.53 -7.04 4.36
C ASN A 306 -24.75 -7.29 5.27
N VAL A 307 -25.52 -6.23 5.50
CA VAL A 307 -26.71 -6.23 6.37
C VAL A 307 -27.75 -7.31 6.01
N ASN A 308 -27.73 -7.82 4.78
CA ASN A 308 -28.68 -8.83 4.32
C ASN A 308 -28.28 -10.27 4.69
N THR A 309 -26.99 -10.53 4.94
CA THR A 309 -26.50 -11.87 5.34
C THR A 309 -26.19 -11.98 6.82
N CYS A 310 -26.15 -10.85 7.52
CA CYS A 310 -25.98 -10.78 8.96
C CYS A 310 -27.34 -10.72 9.64
N THR A 311 -28.04 -11.85 9.68
CA THR A 311 -29.07 -12.00 10.72
C THR A 311 -28.36 -11.97 12.06
N ALA A 312 -28.88 -11.16 12.99
CA ALA A 312 -28.51 -11.19 14.39
C ALA A 312 -28.94 -12.53 15.03
N GLY A 313 -28.34 -13.66 14.61
CA GLY A 313 -28.18 -14.84 15.44
C GLY A 313 -26.87 -14.62 16.18
N GLY A 314 -26.84 -14.29 17.46
CA GLY A 314 -27.54 -15.05 18.47
C GLY A 314 -26.83 -16.40 18.59
N ASP A 315 -25.62 -16.38 19.14
CA ASP A 315 -25.14 -17.48 19.96
C ASP A 315 -24.29 -16.88 21.09
N THR A 316 -24.97 -16.73 22.22
CA THR A 316 -24.40 -16.90 23.54
C THR A 316 -23.78 -18.30 23.61
N GLY A 317 -22.45 -18.36 23.54
CA GLY A 317 -21.65 -19.55 23.84
C GLY A 317 -20.34 -19.12 24.48
#